data_AF-A0A1H0BB01-F1
#
_entry.id   AF-A0A1H0BB01-F1
#
_cell.length_a   1.000
_cell.length_b   1.000
_cell.length_c   1.000
_cell.angle_alpha   90.00
_cell.angle_beta   90.00
_cell.angle_gamma   90.00
#
_symmetry.space_group_name_H-M   'P 1'
#
loop_
_entity.id
_entity.type
_entity.pdbx_description
1 polymer ?
#
loop_
_entity_poly.entity_id
_entity_poly.type
_entity_poly.pdbx_seq_one_letter_code
_entity_poly.pdbx_strand_id
1 'polypeptide(L)'
;MADTKTTRPPRMKPWLRVLLFASLALNLAFAGIVAGTAFRHGGPDRDRSPRTDRVGVAYIRALSKDDRRAIRDAIRAELPDRETLRSEMRASLDAILQTLRADPFDPATLAAQFEAQFLIGADIQGTARSLMLERVAAMTPEERRAFADRLEEELARAAQRGGKRGEGHSHGHDGS
;
A
#
# COMPACT_ATOMS: atom_id res chain seq x y z
N MET A 1 44.50 31.65 -43.52
CA MET A 1 43.14 31.10 -43.30
C MET A 1 43.16 30.28 -42.03
N ALA A 2 42.67 30.83 -40.93
CA ALA A 2 42.39 30.05 -39.73
C ALA A 2 41.26 30.76 -38.97
N ASP A 3 40.18 30.04 -38.72
CA ASP A 3 39.31 30.29 -37.56
C ASP A 3 38.46 29.04 -37.32
N THR A 4 38.87 28.24 -36.33
CA THR A 4 38.06 27.18 -35.75
C THR A 4 37.36 27.75 -34.51
N LYS A 5 36.05 28.02 -34.60
CA LYS A 5 35.24 28.40 -33.44
C LYS A 5 34.97 27.17 -32.56
N THR A 6 35.61 27.11 -31.40
CA THR A 6 35.24 26.20 -30.31
C THR A 6 34.00 26.73 -29.59
N THR A 7 32.87 26.06 -29.73
CA THR A 7 31.62 26.34 -29.00
C THR A 7 31.67 25.76 -27.58
N ARG A 8 31.55 26.62 -26.57
CA ARG A 8 31.48 26.26 -25.14
C ARG A 8 30.11 25.65 -24.80
N PRO A 9 30.02 24.55 -24.03
CA PRO A 9 28.75 23.87 -23.75
C PRO A 9 27.81 24.72 -22.89
N PRO A 10 26.48 24.63 -23.09
CA PRO A 10 25.49 25.46 -22.40
C PRO A 10 25.41 25.11 -20.91
N ARG A 11 25.45 26.13 -20.04
CA ARG A 11 25.29 25.98 -18.58
C ARG A 11 23.80 25.99 -18.22
N MET A 12 23.31 24.92 -17.58
CA MET A 12 21.91 24.80 -17.13
C MET A 12 21.52 25.92 -16.15
N LYS A 13 20.32 26.50 -16.34
CA LYS A 13 19.75 27.56 -15.50
C LYS A 13 19.52 27.08 -14.06
N PRO A 14 19.84 27.87 -13.02
CA PRO A 14 19.78 27.45 -11.61
C PRO A 14 18.37 27.11 -11.13
N TRP A 15 17.33 27.77 -11.63
CA TRP A 15 15.92 27.42 -11.36
C TRP A 15 15.56 26.00 -11.81
N LEU A 16 16.13 25.55 -12.94
CA LEU A 16 15.91 24.20 -13.45
C LEU A 16 16.51 23.14 -12.50
N ARG A 17 17.60 23.46 -11.80
CA ARG A 17 18.17 22.57 -10.77
C ARG A 17 17.28 22.51 -9.54
N VAL A 18 16.74 23.64 -9.08
CA VAL A 18 15.84 23.68 -7.91
C VAL A 18 14.57 22.88 -8.18
N LEU A 19 13.98 23.03 -9.37
CA LEU A 19 12.80 22.27 -9.78
C LEU A 19 13.10 20.76 -9.85
N LEU A 20 14.30 20.40 -10.32
CA LEU A 20 14.76 19.01 -10.39
C LEU A 20 14.95 18.40 -9.00
N PHE A 21 15.55 19.14 -8.06
CA PHE A 21 15.70 18.67 -6.68
C PHE A 21 14.37 18.60 -5.93
N ALA A 22 13.45 19.54 -6.14
CA ALA A 22 12.12 19.52 -5.55
C ALA A 22 11.29 18.34 -6.08
N SER A 23 11.34 18.10 -7.40
CA SER A 23 10.71 16.92 -8.01
C SER A 23 11.36 15.63 -7.50
N LEU A 24 12.69 15.58 -7.40
CA LEU A 24 13.40 14.43 -6.86
C LEU A 24 13.02 14.14 -5.40
N ALA A 25 12.94 15.16 -4.54
CA ALA A 25 12.55 14.99 -3.15
C ALA A 25 11.10 14.51 -3.01
N LEU A 26 10.18 15.03 -3.82
CA LEU A 26 8.79 14.59 -3.83
C LEU A 26 8.67 13.15 -4.33
N ASN A 27 9.40 12.79 -5.39
CA ASN A 27 9.47 11.42 -5.89
C ASN A 27 10.10 10.46 -4.88
N LEU A 28 11.14 10.87 -4.13
CA LEU A 28 11.74 10.07 -3.07
C LEU A 28 10.84 9.93 -1.85
N ALA A 29 10.02 10.95 -1.53
CA ALA A 29 9.01 10.85 -0.48
C ALA A 29 7.93 9.83 -0.86
N PHE A 30 7.44 9.88 -2.11
CA PHE A 30 6.46 8.94 -2.62
C PHE A 30 7.02 7.51 -2.71
N ALA A 31 8.24 7.37 -3.25
CA ALA A 31 8.95 6.10 -3.30
C ALA A 31 9.26 5.56 -1.90
N GLY A 32 9.61 6.41 -0.93
CA GLY A 32 9.84 6.00 0.46
C GLY A 32 8.58 5.47 1.14
N ILE A 33 7.42 6.06 0.84
CA ILE A 33 6.12 5.58 1.33
C ILE A 33 5.78 4.22 0.72
N VAL A 34 5.95 4.04 -0.59
CA VAL A 34 5.64 2.79 -1.30
C VAL A 34 6.67 1.68 -1.04
N ALA A 35 7.96 2.00 -1.02
CA ALA A 35 9.03 1.05 -0.71
C ALA A 35 9.03 0.65 0.77
N GLY A 36 8.72 1.60 1.68
CA GLY A 36 8.55 1.32 3.10
C GLY A 36 7.39 0.36 3.37
N THR A 37 6.35 0.37 2.54
CA THR A 37 5.28 -0.62 2.62
C THR A 37 5.66 -1.92 1.92
N ALA A 38 6.28 -1.91 0.73
CA ALA A 38 6.60 -3.13 -0.03
C ALA A 38 7.76 -3.97 0.54
N PHE A 39 8.89 -3.35 0.93
CA PHE A 39 10.07 -4.09 1.41
C PHE A 39 9.92 -4.68 2.83
N ARG A 40 8.87 -4.29 3.55
CA ARG A 40 8.50 -4.90 4.84
C ARG A 40 7.77 -6.24 4.70
N HIS A 41 7.52 -6.72 3.47
CA HIS A 41 6.80 -7.96 3.17
C HIS A 41 7.71 -9.15 2.78
N GLY A 42 9.04 -9.03 2.88
CA GLY A 42 10.01 -10.05 2.42
C GLY A 42 10.51 -11.07 3.44
N GLY A 43 9.84 -11.29 4.57
CA GLY A 43 10.26 -12.25 5.61
C GLY A 43 9.18 -13.30 5.93
N PRO A 44 9.54 -14.54 6.31
CA PRO A 44 8.60 -15.65 6.51
C PRO A 44 7.65 -15.49 7.72
N ASP A 45 7.73 -14.40 8.48
CA ASP A 45 6.85 -14.14 9.61
C ASP A 45 5.61 -13.32 9.21
N ARG A 46 4.55 -14.07 8.91
CA ARG A 46 3.16 -13.62 8.84
C ARG A 46 2.74 -12.88 10.13
N ASP A 47 2.83 -11.53 10.23
CA ASP A 47 1.84 -10.75 11.03
C ASP A 47 1.94 -9.20 11.05
N ARG A 48 2.56 -8.51 10.08
CA ARG A 48 2.75 -7.05 10.23
C ARG A 48 2.62 -6.21 8.98
N SER A 49 1.42 -6.19 8.42
CA SER A 49 0.94 -5.06 7.61
C SER A 49 0.82 -3.78 8.49
N PRO A 50 0.99 -2.56 7.95
CA PRO A 50 0.85 -1.30 8.69
C PRO A 50 -0.49 -1.23 9.41
N ARG A 51 -0.57 -0.39 10.46
CA ARG A 51 -1.77 -0.23 11.32
C ARG A 51 -3.09 -0.10 10.54
N THR A 52 -3.06 0.44 9.32
CA THR A 52 -4.19 0.59 8.39
C THR A 52 -4.86 -0.74 8.00
N ASP A 53 -4.09 -1.79 7.74
CA ASP A 53 -4.63 -3.11 7.35
C ASP A 53 -5.11 -3.91 8.56
N ARG A 54 -4.58 -3.63 9.76
CA ARG A 54 -5.01 -4.32 10.99
C ARG A 54 -6.46 -4.03 11.34
N VAL A 55 -6.93 -2.81 11.09
CA VAL A 55 -8.30 -2.40 11.36
C VAL A 55 -9.26 -3.07 10.36
N GLY A 56 -8.93 -3.04 9.05
CA GLY A 56 -9.70 -3.77 8.03
C GLY A 56 -9.78 -5.27 8.30
N VAL A 57 -8.66 -5.88 8.70
CA VAL A 57 -8.59 -7.29 9.10
C VAL A 57 -9.39 -7.56 10.38
N ALA A 58 -9.41 -6.65 11.34
CA ALA A 58 -10.21 -6.79 12.57
C ALA A 58 -11.71 -6.81 12.27
N TYR A 59 -12.20 -5.94 11.38
CA TYR A 59 -13.61 -5.94 10.95
C TYR A 59 -14.02 -7.29 10.34
N ILE A 60 -13.21 -7.83 9.42
CA ILE A 60 -13.49 -9.14 8.80
C ILE A 60 -13.41 -10.29 9.80
N ARG A 61 -12.51 -10.21 10.79
CA ARG A 61 -12.35 -11.23 11.84
C ARG A 61 -13.48 -11.19 12.88
N ALA A 62 -14.04 -10.01 13.14
CA ALA A 62 -15.17 -9.83 14.06
C ALA A 62 -16.49 -10.39 13.50
N LEU A 63 -16.60 -10.59 12.18
CA LEU A 63 -17.75 -11.25 11.58
C LEU A 63 -17.88 -12.71 12.01
N SER A 64 -19.13 -13.17 12.09
CA SER A 64 -19.43 -14.60 12.23
C SER A 64 -18.88 -15.39 11.04
N LYS A 65 -18.79 -16.71 11.17
CA LYS A 65 -18.31 -17.57 10.07
C LYS A 65 -19.20 -17.45 8.82
N ASP A 66 -20.51 -17.29 9.02
CA ASP A 66 -21.47 -17.22 7.93
C ASP A 66 -21.46 -15.84 7.27
N ASP A 67 -21.38 -14.76 8.05
CA ASP A 67 -21.22 -13.40 7.52
C ASP A 67 -19.92 -13.25 6.73
N ARG A 68 -18.82 -13.81 7.25
CA ARG A 68 -17.53 -13.78 6.56
C ARG A 68 -17.60 -14.53 5.23
N ARG A 69 -18.34 -15.63 5.19
CA ARG A 69 -18.54 -16.41 3.95
C ARG A 69 -19.36 -15.60 2.95
N ALA A 70 -20.47 -15.00 3.39
CA ALA A 70 -21.33 -14.16 2.57
C ALA A 70 -20.57 -12.96 1.98
N ILE A 71 -19.79 -12.22 2.80
CA ILE A 71 -18.99 -11.10 2.30
C ILE A 71 -17.90 -11.57 1.33
N ARG A 72 -17.22 -12.68 1.63
CA ARG A 72 -16.21 -13.23 0.71
C ARG A 72 -16.82 -13.60 -0.64
N ASP A 73 -18.01 -14.18 -0.63
CA ASP A 73 -18.69 -14.61 -1.86
C ASP A 73 -19.21 -13.39 -2.65
N ALA A 74 -19.69 -12.34 -1.96
CA ALA A 74 -20.04 -11.05 -2.58
C ALA A 74 -18.81 -10.33 -3.17
N ILE A 75 -17.69 -10.29 -2.44
CA ILE A 75 -16.43 -9.74 -2.94
C ILE A 75 -15.96 -10.51 -4.18
N ARG A 76 -16.10 -11.84 -4.20
CA ARG A 76 -15.74 -12.66 -5.36
C ARG A 76 -16.64 -12.39 -6.57
N ALA A 77 -17.89 -12.01 -6.35
CA ALA A 77 -18.81 -11.69 -7.42
C ALA A 77 -18.52 -10.32 -8.04
N GLU A 78 -18.11 -9.35 -7.23
CA GLU A 78 -17.93 -7.95 -7.66
C GLU A 78 -16.49 -7.62 -8.08
N LEU A 79 -15.48 -8.22 -7.43
CA LEU A 79 -14.09 -7.94 -7.72
C LEU A 79 -13.49 -8.92 -8.75
N PRO A 80 -12.48 -8.48 -9.52
CA PRO A 80 -11.71 -9.39 -10.36
C PRO A 80 -11.13 -10.55 -9.55
N ASP A 81 -11.03 -11.71 -10.19
CA ASP A 81 -10.45 -12.87 -9.55
C ASP A 81 -8.97 -12.63 -9.20
N ARG A 82 -8.43 -13.51 -8.35
CA ARG A 82 -7.06 -13.37 -7.85
C ARG A 82 -5.97 -13.60 -8.90
N GLU A 83 -6.28 -14.25 -10.01
CA GLU A 83 -5.35 -14.46 -11.11
C GLU A 83 -5.29 -13.20 -11.98
N THR A 84 -6.45 -12.63 -12.32
CA THR A 84 -6.60 -11.36 -13.03
C THR A 84 -5.87 -10.24 -12.29
N LEU A 85 -6.13 -10.06 -10.98
CA LEU A 85 -5.43 -9.05 -10.18
C LEU A 85 -3.90 -9.25 -10.14
N ARG A 86 -3.44 -10.50 -10.15
CA ARG A 86 -1.99 -10.79 -10.16
C ARG A 86 -1.37 -10.46 -11.52
N SER A 87 -2.08 -10.77 -12.59
CA SER A 87 -1.66 -10.44 -13.96
C SER A 87 -1.56 -8.93 -14.13
N GLU A 88 -2.59 -8.18 -13.72
CA GLU A 88 -2.61 -6.72 -13.78
C GLU A 88 -1.49 -6.09 -12.95
N MET A 89 -1.26 -6.58 -11.72
CA MET A 89 -0.16 -6.11 -10.88
C MET A 89 1.19 -6.36 -11.54
N ARG A 90 1.37 -7.53 -12.16
CA ARG A 90 2.62 -7.85 -12.86
C ARG A 90 2.84 -6.94 -14.07
N ALA A 91 1.82 -6.77 -14.90
CA ALA A 91 1.87 -5.88 -16.06
C ALA A 91 2.15 -4.43 -15.66
N SER A 92 1.53 -3.96 -14.57
CA SER A 92 1.77 -2.63 -14.01
C SER A 92 3.22 -2.44 -13.54
N LEU A 93 3.78 -3.44 -12.85
CA LEU A 93 5.19 -3.41 -12.44
C LEU A 93 6.14 -3.42 -13.63
N ASP A 94 5.87 -4.23 -14.65
CA ASP A 94 6.68 -4.28 -15.87
C ASP A 94 6.66 -2.93 -16.59
N ALA A 95 5.51 -2.25 -16.66
CA ALA A 95 5.38 -0.92 -17.24
C ALA A 95 6.17 0.15 -16.47
N ILE A 96 6.13 0.12 -15.12
CA ILE A 96 6.94 1.01 -14.29
C ILE A 96 8.44 0.76 -14.51
N LEU A 97 8.86 -0.50 -14.55
CA LEU A 97 10.26 -0.85 -14.80
C LEU A 97 10.75 -0.39 -16.18
N GLN A 98 9.89 -0.43 -17.21
CA GLN A 98 10.18 0.11 -18.53
C GLN A 98 10.40 1.63 -18.47
N THR A 99 9.47 2.37 -17.84
CA THR A 99 9.56 3.83 -17.71
C THR A 99 10.79 4.27 -16.93
N LEU A 100 11.17 3.54 -15.88
CA LEU A 100 12.38 3.81 -15.10
C LEU A 100 13.68 3.57 -15.87
N ARG A 101 13.67 2.68 -16.87
CA ARG A 101 14.85 2.34 -17.70
C ARG A 101 14.94 3.17 -18.98
N ALA A 102 13.91 3.95 -19.31
CA ALA A 102 13.87 4.73 -20.53
C ALA A 102 14.87 5.91 -20.49
N ASP A 103 15.48 6.18 -21.64
CA ASP A 103 16.29 7.37 -21.88
C ASP A 103 15.76 8.09 -23.14
N PRO A 104 15.18 9.31 -23.00
CA PRO A 104 15.09 10.10 -21.78
C PRO A 104 14.06 9.57 -20.78
N PHE A 105 14.34 9.76 -19.48
CA PHE A 105 13.40 9.47 -18.40
C PHE A 105 12.18 10.42 -18.48
N ASP A 106 10.97 9.85 -18.41
CA ASP A 106 9.72 10.59 -18.40
C ASP A 106 9.03 10.50 -17.01
N PRO A 107 9.17 11.53 -16.16
CA PRO A 107 8.54 11.56 -14.85
C PRO A 107 7.00 11.65 -14.90
N ALA A 108 6.42 12.19 -15.98
CA ALA A 108 4.97 12.33 -16.08
C ALA A 108 4.31 10.97 -16.32
N THR A 109 4.92 10.14 -17.17
CA THR A 109 4.48 8.76 -17.39
C THR A 109 4.56 7.94 -16.10
N LEU A 110 5.65 8.07 -15.34
CA LEU A 110 5.80 7.35 -14.07
C LEU A 110 4.73 7.77 -13.04
N ALA A 111 4.45 9.07 -12.93
CA ALA A 111 3.42 9.58 -12.03
C ALA A 111 2.02 9.03 -12.40
N ALA A 112 1.69 8.99 -13.68
CA ALA A 112 0.42 8.44 -14.15
C ALA A 112 0.28 6.93 -13.83
N GLN A 113 1.38 6.16 -13.93
CA GLN A 113 1.39 4.74 -13.56
C GLN A 113 1.15 4.52 -12.07
N PHE A 114 1.75 5.32 -11.20
CA PHE A 114 1.51 5.25 -9.76
C PHE A 114 0.07 5.65 -9.40
N GLU A 115 -0.48 6.68 -10.04
CA GLU A 115 -1.87 7.08 -9.82
C GLU A 115 -2.84 5.96 -10.24
N ALA A 116 -2.61 5.33 -11.39
CA ALA A 116 -3.42 4.19 -11.83
C ALA A 116 -3.40 3.04 -10.81
N GLN A 117 -2.23 2.70 -10.24
CA GLN A 117 -2.14 1.69 -9.18
C GLN A 117 -2.92 2.09 -7.92
N PHE A 118 -2.83 3.36 -7.53
CA PHE A 118 -3.56 3.88 -6.37
C PHE A 118 -5.08 3.78 -6.57
N LEU A 119 -5.58 4.18 -7.74
CA LEU A 119 -7.00 4.15 -8.07
C LEU A 119 -7.59 2.73 -8.06
N ILE A 120 -6.87 1.75 -8.62
CA ILE A 120 -7.29 0.33 -8.57
C ILE A 120 -7.42 -0.14 -7.12
N GLY A 121 -6.42 0.15 -6.29
CA GLY A 121 -6.46 -0.20 -4.87
C GLY A 121 -7.61 0.52 -4.13
N ALA A 122 -7.84 1.79 -4.42
CA ALA A 122 -8.89 2.60 -3.81
C ALA A 122 -10.29 2.08 -4.16
N ASP A 123 -10.50 1.66 -5.41
CA ASP A 123 -11.75 1.08 -5.90
C ASP A 123 -12.07 -0.24 -5.20
N ILE A 124 -11.11 -1.19 -5.20
CA ILE A 124 -11.23 -2.46 -4.49
C ILE A 124 -11.59 -2.25 -3.01
N GLN A 125 -10.92 -1.30 -2.35
CA GLN A 125 -11.20 -0.95 -0.95
C GLN A 125 -12.57 -0.28 -0.78
N GLY A 126 -12.99 0.55 -1.75
CA GLY A 126 -14.32 1.17 -1.79
C GLY A 126 -15.42 0.12 -1.84
N THR A 127 -15.34 -0.81 -2.80
CA THR A 127 -16.27 -1.92 -2.97
C THR A 127 -16.35 -2.79 -1.73
N ALA A 128 -15.21 -3.19 -1.16
CA ALA A 128 -15.19 -3.99 0.06
C ALA A 128 -15.87 -3.29 1.27
N ARG A 129 -15.65 -1.97 1.42
CA ARG A 129 -16.32 -1.17 2.47
C ARG A 129 -17.83 -1.09 2.25
N SER A 130 -18.26 -0.91 1.00
CA SER A 130 -19.68 -0.86 0.64
C SER A 130 -20.39 -2.17 1.00
N LEU A 131 -19.82 -3.30 0.58
CA LEU A 131 -20.35 -4.64 0.88
C LEU A 131 -20.40 -4.93 2.39
N MET A 132 -19.40 -4.47 3.13
CA MET A 132 -19.39 -4.58 4.59
C MET A 132 -20.52 -3.77 5.22
N LEU A 133 -20.73 -2.54 4.76
CA LEU A 133 -21.80 -1.67 5.25
C LEU A 133 -23.18 -2.29 4.98
N GLU A 134 -23.40 -2.77 3.75
CA GLU A 134 -24.63 -3.45 3.35
C GLU A 134 -24.91 -4.66 4.26
N ARG A 135 -23.88 -5.47 4.55
CA ARG A 135 -24.04 -6.63 5.43
C ARG A 135 -24.42 -6.22 6.85
N VAL A 136 -23.77 -5.20 7.43
CA VAL A 136 -24.10 -4.70 8.78
C VAL A 136 -25.50 -4.08 8.82
N ALA A 137 -25.91 -3.40 7.76
CA ALA A 137 -27.26 -2.83 7.66
C ALA A 137 -28.36 -3.90 7.63
N ALA A 138 -28.07 -5.06 7.04
CA ALA A 138 -28.99 -6.20 6.99
C ALA A 138 -29.09 -7.01 8.29
N MET A 139 -28.18 -6.79 9.26
CA MET A 139 -28.19 -7.50 10.54
C MET A 139 -29.32 -7.03 11.46
N THR A 140 -29.81 -7.93 12.30
CA THR A 140 -30.71 -7.57 13.41
C THR A 140 -29.97 -6.75 14.48
N PRO A 141 -30.68 -6.04 15.37
CA PRO A 141 -30.04 -5.34 16.49
C PRO A 141 -29.17 -6.25 17.37
N GLU A 142 -29.59 -7.50 17.58
CA GLU A 142 -28.87 -8.50 18.36
C GLU A 142 -27.58 -8.94 17.66
N GLU A 143 -27.66 -9.18 16.35
CA GLU A 143 -26.50 -9.54 15.52
C GLU A 143 -25.46 -8.42 15.48
N ARG A 144 -25.90 -7.16 15.37
CA ARG A 144 -25.01 -6.00 15.39
C ARG A 144 -24.31 -5.82 16.74
N ARG A 145 -25.01 -6.04 17.86
CA ARG A 145 -24.38 -6.02 19.19
C ARG A 145 -23.31 -7.10 19.31
N ALA A 146 -23.66 -8.34 18.96
CA ALA A 146 -22.70 -9.44 18.99
C ALA A 146 -21.50 -9.22 18.05
N PHE A 147 -21.69 -8.54 16.92
CA PHE A 147 -20.61 -8.10 16.04
C PHE A 147 -19.70 -7.06 16.71
N ALA A 148 -20.28 -6.06 17.38
CA ALA A 148 -19.53 -5.05 18.11
C ALA A 148 -18.68 -5.66 19.24
N ASP A 149 -19.24 -6.58 20.02
CA ASP A 149 -18.52 -7.27 21.10
C ASP A 149 -17.29 -8.04 20.56
N ARG A 150 -17.47 -8.78 19.46
CA ARG A 150 -16.36 -9.49 18.80
C ARG A 150 -15.31 -8.53 18.22
N LEU A 151 -15.73 -7.37 17.73
CA LEU A 151 -14.81 -6.35 17.23
C LEU A 151 -13.96 -5.77 18.36
N GLU A 152 -14.56 -5.47 19.50
CA GLU A 152 -13.84 -5.01 20.69
C GLU A 152 -12.80 -6.03 21.15
N GLU A 153 -13.16 -7.32 21.21
CA GLU A 153 -12.22 -8.39 21.52
C GLU A 153 -11.03 -8.45 20.55
N GLU A 154 -11.29 -8.37 19.24
CA GLU A 154 -10.23 -8.42 18.23
C GLU A 154 -9.29 -7.20 18.32
N LEU A 155 -9.83 -6.01 18.57
CA LEU A 155 -9.04 -4.80 18.80
C LEU A 155 -8.19 -4.91 20.06
N ALA A 156 -8.75 -5.42 21.16
CA ALA A 156 -8.02 -5.68 22.39
C ALA A 156 -6.87 -6.69 22.19
N ARG A 157 -7.12 -7.79 21.46
CA ARG A 157 -6.09 -8.79 21.08
C ARG A 157 -4.99 -8.15 20.24
N ALA A 158 -5.34 -7.29 19.29
CA ALA A 158 -4.37 -6.60 18.43
C ALA A 158 -3.48 -5.63 19.24
N ALA A 159 -4.05 -4.93 20.23
CA ALA A 159 -3.30 -4.05 21.13
C ALA A 159 -2.30 -4.82 22.00
N GLN A 160 -2.71 -5.93 22.59
CA GLN A 160 -1.85 -6.78 23.43
C GLN A 160 -0.64 -7.36 22.66
N ARG A 161 -0.85 -7.77 21.40
CA ARG A 161 0.24 -8.22 20.51
C ARG A 161 1.20 -7.10 20.10
N GLY A 162 0.77 -5.84 20.19
CA GLY A 162 1.62 -4.67 19.98
C GLY A 162 2.57 -4.41 21.15
N GLY A 163 2.09 -4.56 22.40
CA GLY A 163 2.85 -4.32 23.62
C GLY A 163 3.99 -5.32 23.84
N LYS A 164 3.73 -6.63 23.70
CA LYS A 164 4.74 -7.69 23.92
C LYS A 164 5.98 -7.63 23.02
N ARG A 165 5.93 -6.88 21.93
CA ARG A 165 7.05 -6.78 20.98
C ARG A 165 7.97 -5.56 21.25
N GLY A 166 7.61 -4.70 22.21
CA GLY A 166 8.44 -3.56 22.65
C GLY A 166 9.41 -3.90 23.79
N GLU A 167 9.12 -4.92 24.59
CA GLU A 167 9.90 -5.25 25.81
C GLU A 167 11.00 -6.30 25.60
N GLY A 168 11.09 -6.91 24.40
CA GLY A 168 12.01 -8.02 24.12
C GLY A 168 13.41 -7.66 23.62
N HIS A 169 13.83 -6.39 23.59
CA HIS A 169 15.12 -5.97 22.99
C HIS A 169 16.06 -5.21 23.95
N SER A 170 15.91 -5.38 25.26
CA SER A 170 16.70 -4.67 26.29
C SER A 170 17.67 -5.55 27.10
N HIS A 171 18.00 -6.77 26.66
CA HIS A 171 19.02 -7.57 27.33
C HIS A 171 19.98 -8.22 26.35
N GLY A 172 21.26 -7.86 26.46
CA GLY A 172 22.36 -8.65 25.90
C GLY A 172 23.48 -7.88 25.21
N HIS A 173 23.98 -6.78 25.78
CA HIS A 173 25.36 -6.40 25.50
C HIS A 173 26.03 -5.89 26.78
N ASP A 174 26.35 -6.84 27.65
CA ASP A 174 27.43 -6.67 28.61
C ASP A 174 28.32 -7.92 28.56
N GLY A 175 29.62 -7.68 28.50
CA GLY A 175 30.68 -8.62 28.83
C GLY A 175 30.97 -9.76 27.84
N SER A 176 31.99 -9.57 26.99
CA SER A 176 33.34 -10.14 27.19
C SER A 176 34.24 -9.86 25.98
#